data_AF-A0A438IK95-F1
#
_entry.id   AF-A0A438IK95-F1
#
_cell.length_a   1.000
_cell.length_b   1.000
_cell.length_c   1.000
_cell.angle_alpha   90.00
_cell.angle_beta   90.00
_cell.angle_gamma   90.00
#
_symmetry.space_group_name_H-M   'P 1'
#
loop_
_entity.id
_entity.type
_entity.pdbx_description
1 polymer ?
#
loop_
_entity_poly.entity_id
_entity_poly.type
_entity_poly.pdbx_seq_one_letter_code
_entity_poly.pdbx_strand_id
1 'polypeptide(L)'
;MGSYSREDTNLGLVLKEGVEDIEEMLSVFATPETLIGFHTDAGASFHLSHLPGYWGEYLALTGEKLNGPEMIACGLATHYAPSAKLPLIEEGLGKLVTDDPSVIEASLEQYGSLISPDNRGLLQRIETLDKCFSHGTVEEIIDALRSSALASFKSSSKAEVSVSVTFENACANVPTRSVSFHPIPSFLGLPREHLSTSSLTTSTAAGVQVELVLVLVRLQEPVESETARTQDPWCSSTLKRLKEASPLSLKVCLRSIREGRFQTLDQCLVREYRMSVQGISGQISNDFCEGIRARMVEKDYAPKWNPPSLEEVSSDMVDQYFSPISELEPELELPTTLREAFT
;
A
#
# COMPACT_ATOMS: atom_id res chain seq x y z
N MET A 1 10.99 28.42 10.01
CA MET A 1 11.03 27.12 9.30
C MET A 1 10.86 26.05 10.36
N GLY A 2 9.62 25.68 10.67
CA GLY A 2 9.35 24.54 11.54
C GLY A 2 9.59 23.26 10.75
N SER A 3 10.45 22.38 11.24
CA SER A 3 10.57 21.03 10.74
C SER A 3 9.29 20.29 11.13
N TYR A 4 8.41 20.02 10.17
CA TYR A 4 7.30 19.08 10.37
C TYR A 4 7.90 17.72 10.72
N SER A 5 7.58 17.21 11.92
CA SER A 5 8.04 15.88 12.34
C SER A 5 7.22 14.82 11.61
N ARG A 6 7.79 13.63 11.44
CA ARG A 6 7.10 12.47 10.83
C ARG A 6 5.85 12.02 11.63
N GLU A 7 5.70 12.53 12.85
CA GLU A 7 4.57 12.27 13.75
C GLU A 7 3.32 13.10 13.40
N ASP A 8 3.47 14.22 12.70
CA ASP A 8 2.38 15.17 12.41
C ASP A 8 1.51 14.80 11.18
N THR A 9 1.85 13.71 10.48
CA THR A 9 1.21 13.32 9.20
C THR A 9 0.14 12.24 9.33
N ASN A 10 -0.07 11.66 10.52
CA ASN A 10 -0.92 10.49 10.67
C ASN A 10 -2.37 10.88 11.00
N LEU A 11 -3.34 10.18 10.41
CA LEU A 11 -4.70 10.18 10.96
C LEU A 11 -4.61 9.49 12.33
N GLY A 12 -5.33 10.01 13.33
CA GLY A 12 -5.23 9.57 14.71
C GLY A 12 -5.66 8.10 14.97
N LEU A 13 -6.17 7.85 16.18
CA LEU A 13 -6.62 6.54 16.64
C LEU A 13 -7.64 5.90 15.66
N VAL A 14 -7.36 4.68 15.19
CA VAL A 14 -8.26 3.91 14.31
C VAL A 14 -8.94 2.80 15.10
N LEU A 15 -10.25 2.68 14.90
CA LEU A 15 -11.15 1.93 15.79
C LEU A 15 -11.76 0.73 15.06
N LYS A 16 -11.84 -0.41 15.75
CA LYS A 16 -12.38 -1.67 15.24
C LYS A 16 -13.64 -2.07 15.99
N GLU A 17 -14.82 -2.08 15.39
CA GLU A 17 -15.97 -2.62 16.10
C GLU A 17 -15.82 -4.10 16.50
N GLY A 18 -16.25 -4.42 17.71
CA GLY A 18 -16.20 -5.77 18.25
C GLY A 18 -17.58 -6.22 18.68
N VAL A 19 -18.34 -6.85 17.78
CA VAL A 19 -19.50 -7.70 18.11
C VAL A 19 -19.63 -8.79 17.04
N GLU A 20 -19.80 -10.04 17.49
CA GLU A 20 -20.27 -11.16 16.68
C GLU A 20 -21.73 -10.87 16.28
N ASP A 21 -21.99 -10.90 14.97
CA ASP A 21 -23.30 -10.72 14.31
C ASP A 21 -23.77 -9.26 14.02
N ILE A 22 -23.88 -8.99 12.71
CA ILE A 22 -24.66 -7.96 12.00
C ILE A 22 -23.89 -6.64 11.65
N GLU A 23 -23.50 -6.58 10.37
CA GLU A 23 -23.03 -5.42 9.55
C GLU A 23 -21.93 -4.51 10.14
N GLU A 24 -20.68 -4.84 9.79
CA GLU A 24 -19.43 -4.12 10.06
C GLU A 24 -19.45 -2.64 9.62
N MET A 25 -19.38 -1.71 10.57
CA MET A 25 -18.85 -0.37 10.31
C MET A 25 -17.43 -0.26 10.85
N LEU A 26 -16.52 -1.00 10.22
CA LEU A 26 -15.08 -0.85 10.37
C LEU A 26 -14.67 0.55 9.89
N SER A 27 -13.69 1.18 10.53
CA SER A 27 -13.04 2.37 9.98
C SER A 27 -12.47 2.04 8.60
N VAL A 28 -13.05 2.66 7.58
CA VAL A 28 -12.63 2.52 6.18
C VAL A 28 -12.14 3.88 5.70
N PHE A 29 -10.89 3.93 5.28
CA PHE A 29 -10.31 5.09 4.63
C PHE A 29 -10.29 4.89 3.12
N ALA A 30 -10.72 5.89 2.36
CA ALA A 30 -10.57 5.91 0.91
C ALA A 30 -10.61 7.36 0.41
N THR A 31 -9.92 7.58 -0.69
CA THR A 31 -9.91 8.85 -1.44
C THR A 31 -10.41 8.60 -2.87
N PRO A 32 -11.73 8.42 -3.07
CA PRO A 32 -12.31 8.05 -4.35
C PRO A 32 -12.55 9.25 -5.29
N GLU A 33 -11.86 10.38 -5.11
CA GLU A 33 -12.13 11.64 -5.80
C GLU A 33 -11.95 11.51 -7.31
N THR A 34 -10.93 10.76 -7.76
CA THR A 34 -10.69 10.53 -9.20
C THR A 34 -11.85 9.79 -9.88
N LEU A 35 -12.62 9.02 -9.13
CA LEU A 35 -13.80 8.29 -9.60
C LEU A 35 -15.01 9.19 -9.80
N ILE A 36 -15.05 10.36 -9.16
CA ILE A 36 -16.09 11.39 -9.34
C ILE A 36 -15.60 12.56 -10.21
N GLY A 37 -14.46 12.44 -10.88
CA GLY A 37 -13.94 13.52 -11.72
C GLY A 37 -13.28 14.67 -10.94
N PHE A 38 -12.74 14.37 -9.76
CA PHE A 38 -12.07 15.34 -8.89
C PHE A 38 -10.67 14.87 -8.47
N HIS A 39 -9.89 15.75 -7.86
CA HIS A 39 -8.58 15.42 -7.30
C HIS A 39 -8.69 15.25 -5.78
N THR A 40 -7.66 14.65 -5.17
CA THR A 40 -7.55 14.61 -3.70
C THR A 40 -7.42 16.04 -3.14
N ASP A 41 -8.22 16.36 -2.12
CA ASP A 41 -8.35 17.69 -1.55
C ASP A 41 -8.17 17.69 -0.01
N ALA A 42 -8.43 18.83 0.63
CA ALA A 42 -8.38 19.00 2.09
C ALA A 42 -7.07 18.57 2.78
N GLY A 43 -5.93 18.73 2.12
CA GLY A 43 -4.60 18.36 2.59
C GLY A 43 -4.23 16.92 2.30
N ALA A 44 -5.06 16.15 1.59
CA ALA A 44 -4.76 14.77 1.24
C ALA A 44 -3.44 14.64 0.45
N SER A 45 -3.09 15.61 -0.40
CA SER A 45 -1.80 15.59 -1.10
C SER A 45 -0.60 15.78 -0.18
N PHE A 46 -0.78 16.37 1.01
CA PHE A 46 0.23 16.39 2.05
C PHE A 46 0.32 15.02 2.73
N HIS A 47 -0.77 14.54 3.33
CA HIS A 47 -0.75 13.30 4.11
C HIS A 47 -0.38 12.06 3.27
N LEU A 48 -0.99 11.90 2.09
CA LEU A 48 -0.74 10.75 1.23
C LEU A 48 0.68 10.73 0.67
N SER A 49 1.23 11.90 0.30
CA SER A 49 2.58 11.97 -0.28
C SER A 49 3.71 11.67 0.71
N HIS A 50 3.42 11.77 2.01
CA HIS A 50 4.36 11.46 3.10
C HIS A 50 4.26 10.01 3.58
N LEU A 51 3.34 9.22 3.03
CA LEU A 51 3.31 7.77 3.29
C LEU A 51 4.56 7.09 2.72
N PRO A 52 5.00 5.96 3.31
CA PRO A 52 6.14 5.20 2.81
C PRO A 52 5.95 4.75 1.35
N GLY A 53 7.04 4.66 0.61
CA GLY A 53 7.02 4.16 -0.77
C GLY A 53 6.10 4.98 -1.68
N TYR A 54 5.18 4.28 -2.35
CA TYR A 54 4.22 4.85 -3.30
C TYR A 54 2.76 4.60 -2.91
N TRP A 55 2.49 4.43 -1.61
CA TRP A 55 1.14 4.30 -1.08
C TRP A 55 0.26 5.49 -1.42
N GLY A 56 0.81 6.71 -1.36
CA GLY A 56 0.08 7.92 -1.67
C GLY A 56 -0.48 7.93 -3.09
N GLU A 57 0.36 7.62 -4.08
CA GLU A 57 -0.04 7.53 -5.48
C GLU A 57 -1.06 6.40 -5.70
N TYR A 58 -0.88 5.24 -5.07
CA TYR A 58 -1.85 4.15 -5.15
C TYR A 58 -3.24 4.55 -4.64
N LEU A 59 -3.30 5.11 -3.43
CA LEU A 59 -4.56 5.49 -2.79
C LEU A 59 -5.25 6.63 -3.52
N ALA A 60 -4.50 7.67 -3.89
CA ALA A 60 -5.03 8.86 -4.54
C ALA A 60 -5.56 8.58 -5.96
N LEU A 61 -4.92 7.66 -6.70
CA LEU A 61 -5.34 7.35 -8.08
C LEU A 61 -6.47 6.34 -8.14
N THR A 62 -6.42 5.32 -7.28
CA THR A 62 -7.38 4.21 -7.34
C THR A 62 -8.60 4.47 -6.46
N GLY A 63 -8.43 5.20 -5.37
CA GLY A 63 -9.41 5.37 -4.30
C GLY A 63 -9.65 4.09 -3.49
N GLU A 64 -8.63 3.23 -3.36
CA GLU A 64 -8.77 1.94 -2.66
C GLU A 64 -9.18 2.14 -1.21
N LYS A 65 -10.05 1.24 -0.75
CA LYS A 65 -10.49 1.22 0.64
C LYS A 65 -9.45 0.49 1.47
N LEU A 66 -8.93 1.16 2.49
CA LEU A 66 -8.09 0.55 3.50
C LEU A 66 -8.90 0.26 4.75
N ASN A 67 -8.71 -0.94 5.29
CA ASN A 67 -9.19 -1.29 6.62
C ASN A 67 -8.17 -0.88 7.70
N GLY A 68 -8.56 -0.99 8.97
CA GLY A 68 -7.72 -0.61 10.11
C GLY A 68 -6.30 -1.19 10.10
N PRO A 69 -6.13 -2.53 10.02
CA PRO A 69 -4.81 -3.14 9.89
C PRO A 69 -3.95 -2.59 8.75
N GLU A 70 -4.54 -2.36 7.58
CA GLU A 70 -3.83 -1.80 6.42
C GLU A 70 -3.43 -0.34 6.64
N MET A 71 -4.30 0.47 7.27
CA MET A 71 -3.98 1.84 7.65
C MET A 71 -2.79 1.92 8.61
N ILE A 72 -2.70 1.03 9.59
CA ILE A 72 -1.52 0.95 10.47
C ILE A 72 -0.28 0.57 9.67
N ALA A 73 -0.41 -0.42 8.79
CA ALA A 73 0.73 -0.97 8.09
C ALA A 73 1.33 -0.04 7.03
N CYS A 74 0.52 0.84 6.42
CA CYS A 74 1.00 1.91 5.54
C CYS A 74 1.34 3.21 6.29
N GLY A 75 1.14 3.27 7.61
CA GLY A 75 1.43 4.45 8.41
C GLY A 75 0.39 5.57 8.33
N LEU A 76 -0.80 5.30 7.78
CA LEU A 76 -1.92 6.23 7.85
C LEU A 76 -2.50 6.35 9.26
N ALA A 77 -2.41 5.29 10.06
CA ALA A 77 -2.86 5.24 11.44
C ALA A 77 -1.69 4.95 12.37
N THR A 78 -1.72 5.50 13.59
CA THR A 78 -0.71 5.23 14.63
C THR A 78 -1.13 4.10 15.55
N HIS A 79 -2.42 4.07 15.93
CA HIS A 79 -2.96 3.15 16.93
C HIS A 79 -4.20 2.44 16.41
N TYR A 80 -4.36 1.19 16.84
CA TYR A 80 -5.52 0.37 16.51
C TYR A 80 -6.10 -0.28 17.76
N ALA A 81 -7.39 -0.07 18.00
CA ALA A 81 -8.07 -0.63 19.17
C ALA A 81 -9.52 -1.06 18.85
N PRO A 82 -10.08 -2.06 19.57
CA PRO A 82 -11.49 -2.38 19.50
C PRO A 82 -12.38 -1.19 19.93
N SER A 83 -13.49 -0.95 19.27
CA SER A 83 -14.46 0.12 19.58
C SER A 83 -15.07 -0.07 20.95
N ALA A 84 -15.22 -1.32 21.40
CA ALA A 84 -15.63 -1.63 22.76
C ALA A 84 -14.69 -1.04 23.83
N LYS A 85 -13.44 -0.71 23.47
CA LYS A 85 -12.48 -0.03 24.35
C LYS A 85 -12.53 1.50 24.24
N LEU A 86 -13.29 2.09 23.31
CA LEU A 86 -13.36 3.55 23.15
C LEU A 86 -13.74 4.28 24.44
N PRO A 87 -14.79 3.88 25.17
CA PRO A 87 -15.13 4.57 26.41
C PRO A 87 -13.99 4.51 27.44
N LEU A 88 -13.21 3.42 27.45
CA LEU A 88 -12.06 3.27 28.33
C LEU A 88 -10.88 4.14 27.90
N ILE A 89 -10.67 4.32 26.59
CA ILE A 89 -9.65 5.22 26.04
C ILE A 89 -10.02 6.67 26.37
N GLU A 90 -11.26 7.08 26.11
CA GLU A 90 -11.75 8.43 26.43
C GLU A 90 -11.64 8.73 27.93
N GLU A 91 -12.05 7.79 28.79
CA GLU A 91 -11.91 7.93 30.23
C GLU A 91 -10.44 7.98 30.67
N GLY A 92 -9.57 7.17 30.05
CA GLY A 92 -8.14 7.15 30.32
C GLY A 92 -7.47 8.47 29.96
N LEU A 93 -7.69 8.96 28.75
CA LEU A 93 -7.17 10.24 28.26
C LEU A 93 -7.71 11.41 29.07
N GLY A 94 -9.01 11.41 29.42
CA GLY A 94 -9.64 12.48 30.19
C GLY A 94 -9.11 12.63 31.62
N LYS A 95 -8.42 11.61 32.16
CA LYS A 95 -7.77 11.66 33.48
C LYS A 95 -6.32 12.17 33.43
N LEU A 96 -5.72 12.26 32.25
CA LEU A 96 -4.36 12.75 32.11
C LEU A 96 -4.34 14.27 32.33
N VAL A 97 -3.41 14.72 33.18
CA VAL A 97 -3.14 16.15 33.41
C VAL A 97 -1.74 16.43 32.88
N THR A 98 -1.60 16.35 31.57
CA THR A 98 -0.34 16.52 30.85
C THR A 98 -0.60 16.98 29.42
N ASP A 99 0.31 17.77 28.89
CA ASP A 99 0.44 18.13 27.47
C ASP A 99 1.55 17.35 26.76
N ASP A 100 2.39 16.63 27.51
CA ASP A 100 3.46 15.77 26.97
C ASP A 100 2.91 14.66 26.03
N PRO A 101 3.22 14.71 24.72
CA PRO A 101 2.76 13.73 23.74
C PRO A 101 3.19 12.30 24.06
N SER A 102 4.38 12.10 24.65
CA SER A 102 4.89 10.77 24.97
C SER A 102 4.06 10.09 26.07
N VAL A 103 3.49 10.86 27.01
CA VAL A 103 2.60 10.33 28.04
C VAL A 103 1.25 9.94 27.45
N ILE A 104 0.74 10.74 26.50
CA ILE A 104 -0.50 10.45 25.78
C ILE A 104 -0.34 9.18 24.94
N GLU A 105 0.76 9.06 24.20
CA GLU A 105 1.08 7.89 23.39
C GLU A 105 1.18 6.62 24.26
N ALA A 106 1.96 6.65 25.34
CA ALA A 106 2.08 5.52 26.27
C ALA A 106 0.74 5.14 26.91
N SER A 107 -0.19 6.09 27.06
CA SER A 107 -1.55 5.79 27.51
C SER A 107 -2.37 5.08 26.42
N LEU A 108 -2.26 5.51 25.16
CA LEU A 108 -2.96 4.88 24.04
C LEU A 108 -2.47 3.44 23.78
N GLU A 109 -1.17 3.19 23.90
CA GLU A 109 -0.56 1.86 23.74
C GLU A 109 -1.19 0.79 24.65
N GLN A 110 -1.65 1.17 25.85
CA GLN A 110 -2.28 0.25 26.81
C GLN A 110 -3.58 -0.36 26.29
N TYR A 111 -4.27 0.36 25.40
CA TYR A 111 -5.53 -0.07 24.82
C TYR A 111 -5.35 -0.72 23.45
N GLY A 112 -4.19 -0.49 22.82
CA GLY A 112 -3.81 -1.04 21.53
C GLY A 112 -3.99 -2.56 21.45
N SER A 113 -4.46 -3.02 20.30
CA SER A 113 -4.47 -4.44 19.97
C SER A 113 -3.30 -4.76 19.04
N LEU A 114 -2.57 -5.83 19.35
CA LEU A 114 -1.61 -6.39 18.42
C LEU A 114 -2.35 -6.81 17.15
N ILE A 115 -1.97 -6.18 16.04
CA ILE A 115 -2.41 -6.59 14.72
C ILE A 115 -1.57 -7.79 14.32
N SER A 116 -2.19 -8.96 14.21
CA SER A 116 -1.62 -10.03 13.42
C SER A 116 -1.76 -9.62 11.95
N PRO A 117 -0.67 -9.44 11.20
CA PRO A 117 -0.79 -9.14 9.78
C PRO A 117 -1.54 -10.29 9.12
N ASP A 118 -2.72 -10.02 8.56
CA ASP A 118 -3.42 -11.04 7.80
C ASP A 118 -2.55 -11.40 6.59
N ASN A 119 -2.31 -12.69 6.39
CA ASN A 119 -1.47 -13.24 5.32
C ASN A 119 -2.08 -13.05 3.92
N ARG A 120 -3.10 -12.21 3.77
CA ARG A 120 -3.86 -11.97 2.53
C ARG A 120 -4.00 -10.49 2.15
N GLY A 121 -3.46 -9.56 2.93
CA GLY A 121 -3.58 -8.11 2.70
C GLY A 121 -2.59 -7.52 1.68
N LEU A 122 -2.79 -6.25 1.34
CA LEU A 122 -1.91 -5.45 0.45
C LEU A 122 -0.42 -5.45 0.87
N LEU A 123 -0.13 -5.79 2.13
CA LEU A 123 1.22 -5.90 2.67
C LEU A 123 2.15 -6.82 1.88
N GLN A 124 1.64 -7.93 1.33
CA GLN A 124 2.46 -8.83 0.49
C GLN A 124 2.75 -8.25 -0.91
N ARG A 125 2.11 -7.13 -1.25
CA ARG A 125 2.16 -6.53 -2.58
C ARG A 125 2.91 -5.20 -2.59
N ILE A 126 3.47 -4.76 -1.45
CA ILE A 126 4.21 -3.49 -1.34
C ILE A 126 5.29 -3.40 -2.41
N GLU A 127 6.08 -4.46 -2.64
CA GLU A 127 7.12 -4.45 -3.69
C GLU A 127 6.54 -4.24 -5.09
N THR A 128 5.38 -4.83 -5.39
CA THR A 128 4.71 -4.67 -6.69
C THR A 128 4.05 -3.29 -6.80
N LEU A 129 3.47 -2.80 -5.71
CA LEU A 129 2.91 -1.45 -5.60
C LEU A 129 3.99 -0.42 -5.85
N ASP A 130 5.10 -0.48 -5.10
CA ASP A 130 6.22 0.46 -5.24
C ASP A 130 6.81 0.40 -6.65
N LYS A 131 7.01 -0.80 -7.18
CA LYS A 131 7.46 -0.97 -8.56
C LYS A 131 6.53 -0.30 -9.56
N CYS A 132 5.22 -0.51 -9.46
CA CYS A 132 4.26 -0.01 -10.45
C CYS A 132 3.95 1.48 -10.29
N PHE A 133 3.83 2.00 -9.07
CA PHE A 133 3.41 3.38 -8.80
C PHE A 133 4.58 4.38 -8.73
N SER A 134 5.83 3.90 -8.82
CA SER A 134 7.03 4.75 -8.91
C SER A 134 7.20 5.52 -10.22
N HIS A 135 6.43 5.17 -11.26
CA HIS A 135 6.60 5.66 -12.62
C HIS A 135 6.14 7.10 -12.86
N GLY A 136 6.77 7.83 -13.78
CA GLY A 136 6.62 9.28 -14.01
C GLY A 136 5.22 9.75 -14.38
N THR A 137 4.44 8.90 -15.05
CA THR A 137 3.14 9.24 -15.63
C THR A 137 2.09 8.16 -15.32
N VAL A 138 0.81 8.51 -15.46
CA VAL A 138 -0.29 7.54 -15.25
C VAL A 138 -0.22 6.41 -16.28
N GLU A 139 0.17 6.74 -17.51
CA GLU A 139 0.36 5.80 -18.61
C GLU A 139 1.43 4.75 -18.27
N GLU A 140 2.60 5.21 -17.79
CA GLU A 140 3.68 4.31 -17.38
C GLU A 140 3.27 3.43 -16.17
N ILE A 141 2.51 3.98 -15.22
CA ILE A 141 1.95 3.20 -14.09
C ILE A 141 1.03 2.09 -14.61
N ILE A 142 0.14 2.40 -15.54
CA ILE A 142 -0.77 1.44 -16.15
C ILE A 142 0.00 0.35 -16.92
N ASP A 143 1.02 0.71 -17.67
CA ASP A 143 1.84 -0.24 -18.42
C ASP A 143 2.68 -1.13 -17.49
N ALA A 144 3.19 -0.58 -16.38
CA ALA A 144 3.85 -1.35 -15.34
C ALA A 144 2.90 -2.34 -14.67
N LEU A 145 1.66 -1.93 -14.37
CA LEU A 145 0.62 -2.81 -13.82
C LEU A 145 0.24 -3.93 -14.79
N ARG A 146 0.08 -3.64 -16.08
CA ARG A 146 -0.16 -4.65 -17.12
C ARG A 146 0.98 -5.65 -17.20
N SER A 147 2.22 -5.17 -17.13
CA SER A 147 3.42 -6.01 -17.15
C SER A 147 3.51 -6.90 -15.91
N SER A 148 3.23 -6.35 -14.72
CA SER A 148 3.19 -7.11 -13.47
C SER A 148 2.06 -8.15 -13.46
N ALA A 149 0.88 -7.82 -14.01
CA ALA A 149 -0.23 -8.77 -14.15
C ALA A 149 0.14 -10.03 -14.96
N LEU A 150 1.04 -9.86 -15.94
CA LEU A 150 1.56 -10.95 -16.78
C LEU A 150 2.78 -11.64 -16.17
N ALA A 151 3.59 -10.93 -15.38
CA ALA A 151 4.84 -11.43 -14.80
C ALA A 151 4.66 -12.34 -13.58
N SER A 152 3.57 -12.20 -12.82
CA SER A 152 3.24 -13.12 -11.69
C SER A 152 3.14 -14.59 -12.11
N PHE A 153 3.12 -14.87 -13.42
CA PHE A 153 3.26 -16.21 -14.02
C PHE A 153 4.63 -16.86 -13.80
N LYS A 154 5.72 -16.08 -13.67
CA LYS A 154 7.08 -16.62 -13.64
C LYS A 154 7.63 -16.97 -12.25
N SER A 155 6.98 -16.56 -11.15
CA SER A 155 7.57 -16.71 -9.80
C SER A 155 7.00 -17.85 -8.94
N SER A 156 6.06 -18.66 -9.44
CA SER A 156 5.64 -19.87 -8.73
C SER A 156 6.57 -21.07 -9.00
N SER A 157 7.87 -20.86 -8.95
CA SER A 157 8.82 -21.92 -8.61
C SER A 157 9.12 -21.78 -7.12
N LYS A 158 8.33 -22.42 -6.26
CA LYS A 158 8.77 -22.65 -4.87
C LYS A 158 9.98 -23.59 -4.94
N ALA A 159 11.17 -23.02 -4.87
CA ALA A 159 12.37 -23.78 -4.54
C ALA A 159 12.32 -24.07 -3.04
N GLU A 160 11.85 -25.26 -2.66
CA GLU A 160 12.01 -25.74 -1.29
C GLU A 160 13.44 -26.26 -1.14
N VAL A 161 14.32 -25.43 -0.58
CA VAL A 161 15.67 -25.84 -0.22
C VAL A 161 15.60 -26.54 1.13
N SER A 162 15.69 -27.87 1.12
CA SER A 162 15.89 -28.65 2.35
C SER A 162 17.39 -28.90 2.53
N VAL A 163 17.95 -28.43 3.65
CA VAL A 163 19.31 -28.73 4.07
C VAL A 163 19.22 -29.73 5.21
N SER A 164 19.64 -30.97 4.97
CA SER A 164 19.78 -31.98 6.02
C SER A 164 21.25 -32.08 6.44
N VAL A 165 21.53 -31.82 7.71
CA VAL A 165 22.85 -32.04 8.33
C VAL A 165 22.76 -33.28 9.22
N THR A 166 23.50 -34.32 8.87
CA THR A 166 23.65 -35.52 9.71
C THR A 166 24.98 -35.49 10.44
N PHE A 167 24.95 -35.61 11.77
CA PHE A 167 26.14 -35.77 12.59
C PHE A 167 26.28 -37.24 12.97
N GLU A 168 27.31 -37.93 12.46
CA GLU A 168 27.73 -39.22 13.03
C GLU A 168 28.89 -38.99 13.99
N ASN A 169 28.66 -39.24 15.27
CA ASN A 169 29.70 -39.14 16.28
C ASN A 169 30.34 -40.52 16.47
N ALA A 170 31.49 -40.77 15.84
CA ALA A 170 32.24 -42.00 16.02
C ALA A 170 33.09 -41.96 17.30
N CYS A 171 32.45 -41.83 18.48
CA CYS A 171 33.08 -42.13 19.78
C CYS A 171 32.02 -42.28 20.90
N ALA A 172 31.82 -43.54 21.32
CA ALA A 172 31.29 -44.02 22.62
C ALA A 172 29.90 -43.55 23.14
N ASN A 173 28.91 -44.46 23.06
CA ASN A 173 27.80 -44.70 23.99
C ASN A 173 27.06 -43.49 24.63
N VAL A 174 26.37 -42.69 23.83
CA VAL A 174 25.26 -41.83 24.29
C VAL A 174 24.04 -42.06 23.38
N PRO A 175 22.82 -42.27 23.91
CA PRO A 175 21.65 -42.49 23.06
C PRO A 175 21.28 -41.20 22.32
N THR A 176 21.47 -41.19 21.00
CA THR A 176 20.98 -40.16 20.09
C THR A 176 19.46 -40.26 19.94
N ARG A 177 18.74 -39.17 20.23
CA ARG A 177 17.31 -39.02 19.95
C ARG A 177 17.17 -38.62 18.48
N SER A 178 16.75 -39.54 17.62
CA SER A 178 16.39 -39.22 16.24
C SER A 178 15.07 -38.44 16.22
N VAL A 179 15.06 -37.28 15.57
CA VAL A 179 13.81 -36.61 15.18
C VAL A 179 13.66 -36.82 13.68
N SER A 180 12.91 -37.84 13.30
CA SER A 180 12.52 -38.05 11.91
C SER A 180 11.28 -37.20 11.60
N PHE A 181 11.40 -36.23 10.71
CA PHE A 181 10.23 -35.72 10.00
C PHE A 181 9.98 -36.66 8.81
N HIS A 182 8.79 -37.26 8.76
CA HIS A 182 8.35 -38.00 7.58
C HIS A 182 7.87 -37.01 6.51
N PRO A 183 8.46 -36.97 5.31
CA PRO A 183 7.77 -36.40 4.16
C PRO A 183 6.55 -37.27 3.85
N ILE A 184 5.40 -36.63 3.66
CA ILE A 184 4.15 -37.25 3.22
C ILE A 184 4.40 -37.92 1.86
N PRO A 185 4.27 -39.26 1.72
CA PRO A 185 4.52 -39.92 0.44
C PRO A 185 3.25 -39.94 -0.41
N SER A 186 3.12 -38.99 -1.33
CA SER A 186 2.32 -39.20 -2.54
C SER A 186 2.70 -38.21 -3.65
N PHE A 187 3.88 -38.37 -4.24
CA PHE A 187 4.13 -38.19 -5.68
C PHE A 187 5.59 -38.55 -6.01
N LEU A 188 5.88 -39.83 -6.26
CA LEU A 188 7.14 -40.23 -6.88
C LEU A 188 6.86 -41.25 -7.98
N GLY A 189 6.83 -40.74 -9.20
CA GLY A 189 6.98 -41.50 -10.42
C GLY A 189 8.02 -40.81 -11.30
N LEU A 190 9.28 -40.76 -10.88
CA LEU A 190 10.39 -40.35 -11.73
C LEU A 190 11.64 -41.24 -11.51
N PRO A 191 12.37 -41.62 -12.58
CA PRO A 191 13.51 -42.53 -12.55
C PRO A 191 14.79 -41.89 -11.98
N ARG A 192 15.69 -42.76 -11.49
CA ARG A 192 16.84 -42.48 -10.62
C ARG A 192 18.06 -41.82 -11.29
N GLU A 193 17.92 -41.21 -12.47
CA GLU A 193 19.06 -41.04 -13.39
C GLU A 193 19.72 -39.65 -13.40
N HIS A 194 19.33 -38.71 -12.54
CA HIS A 194 19.84 -37.32 -12.59
C HIS A 194 20.24 -36.73 -11.23
N LEU A 195 20.93 -37.50 -10.39
CA LEU A 195 21.62 -36.99 -9.20
C LEU A 195 23.13 -36.97 -9.46
N SER A 196 23.75 -35.78 -9.38
CA SER A 196 25.21 -35.66 -9.27
C SER A 196 25.53 -35.23 -7.83
N THR A 197 26.28 -36.08 -7.12
CA THR A 197 26.77 -35.80 -5.77
C THR A 197 28.23 -35.42 -5.83
N SER A 198 28.62 -34.42 -5.04
CA SER A 198 30.02 -34.08 -4.80
C SER A 198 30.22 -33.87 -3.30
N SER A 199 31.19 -34.57 -2.71
CA SER A 199 31.53 -34.48 -1.29
C SER A 199 32.83 -33.70 -1.09
N LEU A 200 32.89 -32.93 0.00
CA LEU A 200 34.10 -32.24 0.47
C LEU A 200 34.31 -32.63 1.93
N THR A 201 35.43 -33.31 2.21
CA THR A 201 35.85 -33.69 3.55
C THR A 201 36.90 -32.71 4.06
N THR A 202 36.71 -32.18 5.27
CA THR A 202 37.75 -31.41 5.98
C THR A 202 37.93 -31.97 7.38
N SER A 203 39.20 -32.02 7.83
CA SER A 203 39.62 -32.55 9.13
C SER A 203 40.00 -31.40 10.05
N THR A 204 39.44 -31.37 11.26
CA THR A 204 39.90 -30.52 12.36
C THR A 204 40.63 -31.35 13.41
N ALA A 205 41.66 -30.77 14.03
CA ALA A 205 42.72 -31.42 14.82
C ALA A 205 42.32 -32.11 16.15
N ALA A 206 41.06 -32.49 16.33
CA ALA A 206 40.55 -33.21 17.51
C ALA A 206 39.78 -34.50 17.16
N GLY A 207 40.10 -35.14 16.03
CA GLY A 207 39.64 -36.52 15.74
C GLY A 207 38.16 -36.70 15.40
N VAL A 208 37.38 -35.63 15.24
CA VAL A 208 36.01 -35.69 14.73
C VAL A 208 36.03 -35.55 13.21
N GLN A 209 35.59 -36.58 12.49
CA GLN A 209 35.31 -36.47 11.06
C GLN A 209 33.90 -35.88 10.87
N VAL A 210 33.81 -34.76 10.17
CA VAL A 210 32.53 -34.16 9.77
C VAL A 210 32.45 -34.28 8.24
N GLU A 211 31.51 -35.07 7.74
CA GLU A 211 31.24 -35.19 6.31
C GLU A 211 30.12 -34.21 5.93
N LEU A 212 30.44 -33.21 5.10
CA LEU A 212 29.47 -32.27 4.58
C LEU A 212 29.07 -32.69 3.16
N VAL A 213 27.85 -33.20 2.99
CA VAL A 213 27.32 -33.57 1.68
C VAL A 213 26.45 -32.43 1.15
N LEU A 214 26.92 -31.74 0.10
CA LEU A 214 26.15 -30.72 -0.59
C LEU A 214 25.47 -31.36 -1.82
N VAL A 215 24.14 -31.39 -1.84
CA VAL A 215 23.36 -31.85 -3.01
C VAL A 215 22.96 -30.61 -3.81
N LEU A 216 23.55 -30.43 -5.00
CA LEU A 216 23.23 -29.34 -5.91
C LEU A 216 22.20 -29.82 -6.93
N VAL A 217 20.93 -29.42 -6.75
CA VAL A 217 19.85 -29.72 -7.71
C VAL A 217 19.96 -28.76 -8.89
N ARG A 218 20.12 -29.30 -10.11
CA ARG A 218 20.07 -28.49 -11.34
C ARG A 218 18.60 -28.13 -11.61
N LEU A 219 18.29 -26.84 -11.64
CA LEU A 219 16.98 -26.36 -12.10
C LEU A 219 16.86 -26.64 -13.60
N GLN A 220 15.79 -27.31 -14.01
CA GLN A 220 15.43 -27.46 -15.41
C GLN A 220 14.21 -26.59 -15.67
N GLU A 221 14.28 -25.72 -16.69
CA GLU A 221 13.16 -24.85 -17.05
C GLU A 221 12.00 -25.69 -17.63
N PRO A 222 10.74 -25.40 -17.26
CA PRO A 222 9.60 -26.15 -17.78
C PRO A 222 9.33 -25.79 -19.24
N VAL A 223 9.02 -26.82 -20.03
CA VAL A 223 8.50 -26.71 -21.39
C VAL A 223 7.09 -26.10 -21.32
N GLU A 224 6.88 -24.99 -22.01
CA GLU A 224 5.62 -24.25 -22.05
C GLU A 224 4.51 -25.07 -22.72
N SER A 225 3.38 -25.25 -22.03
CA SER A 225 2.11 -25.62 -22.67
C SER A 225 1.13 -24.45 -22.57
N GLU A 226 0.70 -23.97 -23.72
CA GLU A 226 -0.10 -22.77 -23.91
C GLU A 226 -1.58 -23.02 -23.59
N THR A 227 -1.97 -22.96 -22.31
CA THR A 227 -3.39 -22.93 -21.91
C THR A 227 -3.63 -22.15 -20.60
N ALA A 228 -4.47 -21.11 -20.70
CA ALA A 228 -5.10 -20.28 -19.65
C ALA A 228 -4.17 -19.45 -18.72
N ARG A 229 -3.76 -18.27 -19.20
CA ARG A 229 -3.10 -17.23 -18.39
C ARG A 229 -4.07 -16.66 -17.35
N THR A 230 -3.98 -17.07 -16.08
CA THR A 230 -4.65 -16.39 -14.96
C THR A 230 -3.87 -15.13 -14.58
N GLN A 231 -4.40 -13.96 -14.91
CA GLN A 231 -3.81 -12.65 -14.57
C GLN A 231 -3.81 -12.45 -13.04
N ASP A 232 -2.80 -11.74 -12.51
CA ASP A 232 -2.79 -11.37 -11.08
C ASP A 232 -4.08 -10.61 -10.72
N PRO A 233 -4.89 -11.11 -9.76
CA PRO A 233 -6.19 -10.50 -9.45
C PRO A 233 -6.10 -9.06 -8.93
N TRP A 234 -5.02 -8.73 -8.20
CA TRP A 234 -4.84 -7.38 -7.66
C TRP A 234 -4.47 -6.39 -8.76
N CYS A 235 -3.53 -6.75 -9.65
CA CYS A 235 -3.18 -5.90 -10.79
C CYS A 235 -4.41 -5.67 -11.68
N SER A 236 -5.19 -6.73 -11.92
CA SER A 236 -6.41 -6.68 -12.74
C SER A 236 -7.48 -5.78 -12.12
N SER A 237 -7.71 -5.89 -10.81
CA SER A 237 -8.64 -5.03 -10.07
C SER A 237 -8.17 -3.57 -10.09
N THR A 238 -6.88 -3.32 -9.82
CA THR A 238 -6.29 -1.98 -9.83
C THR A 238 -6.42 -1.32 -11.21
N LEU A 239 -6.09 -2.05 -12.29
CA LEU A 239 -6.27 -1.59 -13.66
C LEU A 239 -7.72 -1.26 -13.99
N LYS A 240 -8.68 -2.04 -13.48
CA LYS A 240 -10.11 -1.77 -13.66
C LYS A 240 -10.48 -0.44 -13.00
N ARG A 241 -10.04 -0.18 -11.77
CA ARG A 241 -10.36 1.04 -11.03
C ARG A 241 -9.77 2.29 -11.69
N LEU A 242 -8.52 2.22 -12.15
CA LEU A 242 -7.90 3.29 -12.93
C LEU A 242 -8.67 3.58 -14.23
N LYS A 243 -9.26 2.57 -14.89
CA LYS A 243 -10.08 2.77 -16.10
C LYS A 243 -11.44 3.38 -15.83
N GLU A 244 -11.97 3.23 -14.62
CA GLU A 244 -13.27 3.81 -14.23
C GLU A 244 -13.15 5.28 -13.81
N ALA A 245 -11.94 5.75 -13.47
CA ALA A 245 -11.67 7.12 -13.07
C ALA A 245 -11.60 8.09 -14.26
N SER A 246 -11.77 9.39 -13.98
CA SER A 246 -11.57 10.45 -14.98
C SER A 246 -10.08 10.50 -15.39
N PRO A 247 -9.76 10.41 -16.70
CA PRO A 247 -8.37 10.47 -17.18
C PRO A 247 -7.66 11.77 -16.78
N LEU A 248 -8.36 12.91 -16.86
CA LEU A 248 -7.83 14.20 -16.44
C LEU A 248 -7.56 14.22 -14.93
N SER A 249 -8.52 13.75 -14.14
CA SER A 249 -8.39 13.70 -12.68
C SER A 249 -7.23 12.81 -12.24
N LEU A 250 -6.98 11.68 -12.92
CA LEU A 250 -5.82 10.84 -12.64
C LEU A 250 -4.49 11.60 -12.82
N LYS A 251 -4.33 12.35 -13.92
CA LYS A 251 -3.10 13.11 -14.17
C LYS A 251 -2.92 14.27 -13.20
N VAL A 252 -3.99 15.01 -12.94
CA VAL A 252 -4.00 16.11 -11.95
C VAL A 252 -3.67 15.59 -10.55
N CYS A 253 -4.29 14.48 -10.14
CA CYS A 253 -4.07 13.87 -8.84
C CYS A 253 -2.64 13.33 -8.68
N LEU A 254 -2.09 12.64 -9.70
CA LEU A 254 -0.69 12.16 -9.67
C LEU A 254 0.29 13.32 -9.47
N ARG A 255 0.12 14.40 -10.24
CA ARG A 255 0.94 15.61 -10.09
C ARG A 255 0.76 16.22 -8.69
N SER A 256 -0.47 16.27 -8.19
CA SER A 256 -0.79 16.79 -6.87
C SER A 256 0.01 16.08 -5.77
N ILE A 257 -0.09 14.75 -5.70
CA ILE A 257 0.64 13.94 -4.71
C ILE A 257 2.15 14.16 -4.81
N ARG A 258 2.71 14.20 -6.02
CA ARG A 258 4.17 14.29 -6.21
C ARG A 258 4.77 15.62 -5.79
N GLU A 259 4.11 16.72 -6.14
CA GLU A 259 4.50 18.03 -5.67
C GLU A 259 4.27 18.20 -4.16
N GLY A 260 3.21 17.58 -3.62
CA GLY A 260 2.88 17.61 -2.18
C GLY A 260 3.97 17.01 -1.29
N ARG A 261 4.74 16.04 -1.83
CA ARG A 261 5.87 15.39 -1.14
C ARG A 261 6.97 16.37 -0.71
N PHE A 262 7.03 17.55 -1.34
CA PHE A 262 8.04 18.57 -1.09
C PHE A 262 7.45 19.89 -0.57
N GLN A 263 6.18 19.87 -0.13
CA GLN A 263 5.43 21.03 0.33
C GLN A 263 4.99 20.85 1.78
N THR A 264 4.86 21.97 2.48
CA THR A 264 4.19 22.02 3.79
C THR A 264 2.67 21.85 3.63
N LEU A 265 1.97 21.47 4.70
CA LEU A 265 0.51 21.37 4.69
C LEU A 265 -0.15 22.66 4.19
N ASP A 266 0.34 23.83 4.60
CA ASP A 266 -0.19 25.13 4.17
C ASP A 266 -0.09 25.33 2.66
N GLN A 267 1.07 24.98 2.09
CA GLN A 267 1.30 25.09 0.64
C GLN A 267 0.42 24.10 -0.12
N CYS A 268 0.23 22.88 0.40
CA CYS A 268 -0.67 21.89 -0.18
C CYS A 268 -2.12 22.39 -0.17
N LEU A 269 -2.61 22.90 0.97
CA LEU A 269 -3.97 23.43 1.11
C LEU A 269 -4.24 24.59 0.15
N VAL A 270 -3.32 25.54 0.04
CA VAL A 270 -3.45 26.67 -0.90
C VAL A 270 -3.52 26.16 -2.34
N ARG A 271 -2.64 25.23 -2.72
CA ARG A 271 -2.62 24.67 -4.08
C ARG A 271 -3.87 23.84 -4.38
N GLU A 272 -4.31 22.99 -3.45
CA GLU A 272 -5.51 22.16 -3.63
C GLU A 272 -6.77 23.03 -3.70
N TYR A 273 -6.85 24.13 -2.95
CA TYR A 273 -7.91 25.11 -3.08
C TYR A 273 -7.98 25.68 -4.50
N ARG A 274 -6.85 26.13 -5.05
CA ARG A 274 -6.76 26.59 -6.44
C ARG A 274 -7.20 25.52 -7.43
N MET A 275 -6.70 24.30 -7.27
CA MET A 275 -7.10 23.18 -8.12
C MET A 275 -8.61 22.89 -8.03
N SER A 276 -9.19 23.03 -6.84
CA SER A 276 -10.62 22.81 -6.59
C SER A 276 -11.47 23.86 -7.28
N VAL A 277 -11.09 25.14 -7.16
CA VAL A 277 -11.76 26.25 -7.84
C VAL A 277 -11.69 26.06 -9.36
N GLN A 278 -10.52 25.71 -9.91
CA GLN A 278 -10.35 25.43 -11.33
C GLN A 278 -11.20 24.24 -11.79
N GLY A 279 -11.19 23.14 -11.03
CA GLY A 279 -11.94 21.92 -11.34
C GLY A 279 -13.45 22.07 -11.27
N ILE A 280 -13.96 22.93 -10.38
CA ILE A 280 -15.40 23.20 -10.21
C ILE A 280 -15.90 24.25 -11.20
N SER A 281 -15.02 25.11 -11.72
CA SER A 281 -15.40 26.20 -12.65
C SER A 281 -16.07 25.73 -13.95
N GLY A 282 -15.85 24.47 -14.34
CA GLY A 282 -16.32 23.91 -15.62
C GLY A 282 -15.56 24.43 -16.85
N GLN A 283 -14.52 25.24 -16.67
CA GLN A 283 -13.76 25.83 -17.79
C GLN A 283 -12.81 24.83 -18.46
N ILE A 284 -12.25 23.89 -17.68
CA ILE A 284 -11.30 22.87 -18.19
C ILE A 284 -12.06 21.62 -18.64
N SER A 285 -12.92 21.11 -17.75
CA SER A 285 -13.73 19.92 -17.96
C SER A 285 -14.98 19.98 -17.08
N ASN A 286 -16.03 19.25 -17.47
CA ASN A 286 -17.23 19.03 -16.66
C ASN A 286 -17.19 17.69 -15.91
N ASP A 287 -16.03 17.02 -15.84
CA ASP A 287 -15.88 15.69 -15.23
C ASP A 287 -16.37 15.65 -13.78
N PHE A 288 -16.16 16.68 -12.97
CA PHE A 288 -16.66 16.70 -11.60
C PHE A 288 -18.19 16.59 -11.54
N CYS A 289 -18.88 17.42 -12.32
CA CYS A 289 -20.35 17.40 -12.44
C CYS A 289 -20.84 16.06 -13.01
N GLU A 290 -20.15 15.53 -14.00
CA GLU A 290 -20.48 14.25 -14.63
C GLU A 290 -20.29 13.06 -13.67
N GLY A 291 -19.24 13.09 -12.85
CA GLY A 291 -18.98 12.06 -11.85
C GLY A 291 -20.01 12.08 -10.74
N ILE A 292 -20.40 13.27 -10.26
CA ILE A 292 -21.53 13.45 -9.33
C ILE A 292 -22.82 12.92 -9.96
N ARG A 293 -23.12 13.27 -11.21
CA ARG A 293 -24.29 12.77 -11.93
C ARG A 293 -24.29 11.25 -11.94
N ALA A 294 -23.22 10.63 -12.42
CA ALA A 294 -23.12 9.19 -12.62
C ALA A 294 -23.15 8.39 -11.30
N ARG A 295 -22.54 8.89 -10.22
CA ARG A 295 -22.37 8.13 -8.96
C ARG A 295 -23.35 8.48 -7.86
N MET A 296 -23.86 9.72 -7.82
CA MET A 296 -24.69 10.20 -6.71
C MET A 296 -26.12 10.50 -7.14
N VAL A 297 -26.31 11.13 -8.30
CA VAL A 297 -27.64 11.58 -8.76
C VAL A 297 -28.38 10.47 -9.50
N GLU A 298 -27.85 10.04 -10.64
CA GLU A 298 -28.47 9.02 -11.49
C GLU A 298 -28.05 7.61 -11.09
N LYS A 299 -26.88 7.46 -10.48
CA LYS A 299 -26.35 6.18 -9.98
C LYS A 299 -26.27 5.10 -11.07
N ASP A 300 -25.99 5.51 -12.31
CA ASP A 300 -25.76 4.61 -13.45
C ASP A 300 -24.35 4.01 -13.45
N TYR A 301 -23.42 4.60 -12.67
CA TYR A 301 -22.00 4.26 -12.62
C TYR A 301 -21.32 4.25 -14.01
N ALA A 302 -21.85 5.04 -14.95
CA ALA A 302 -21.39 5.13 -16.34
C ALA A 302 -21.06 6.59 -16.71
N PRO A 303 -20.06 7.19 -16.06
CA PRO A 303 -19.66 8.56 -16.35
C PRO A 303 -19.08 8.70 -17.76
N LYS A 304 -19.39 9.81 -18.40
CA LYS A 304 -18.93 10.20 -19.74
C LYS A 304 -17.84 11.25 -19.62
N TRP A 305 -16.65 10.79 -19.26
CA TRP A 305 -15.49 11.66 -19.09
C TRP A 305 -15.12 12.43 -20.35
N ASN A 306 -14.69 13.67 -20.17
CA ASN A 306 -14.17 14.55 -21.19
C ASN A 306 -12.89 15.24 -20.68
N PRO A 307 -11.70 14.80 -21.11
CA PRO A 307 -11.44 13.85 -22.20
C PRO A 307 -11.72 12.38 -21.81
N PRO A 308 -12.08 11.52 -22.79
CA PRO A 308 -12.47 10.13 -22.53
C PRO A 308 -11.30 9.17 -22.36
N SER A 309 -10.06 9.59 -22.67
CA SER A 309 -8.85 8.76 -22.63
C SER A 309 -7.65 9.55 -22.10
N LEU A 310 -6.60 8.85 -21.65
CA LEU A 310 -5.39 9.48 -21.09
C LEU A 310 -4.61 10.24 -22.17
N GLU A 311 -4.60 9.69 -23.38
CA GLU A 311 -3.90 10.22 -24.55
C GLU A 311 -4.49 11.56 -25.01
N GLU A 312 -5.79 11.78 -24.76
CA GLU A 312 -6.49 13.03 -25.07
C GLU A 312 -6.33 14.11 -24.00
N VAL A 313 -5.78 13.78 -22.83
CA VAL A 313 -5.45 14.79 -21.80
C VAL A 313 -4.18 15.52 -22.20
N SER A 314 -4.30 16.80 -22.60
CA SER A 314 -3.15 17.66 -22.89
C SER A 314 -2.45 18.14 -21.60
N SER A 315 -1.18 18.52 -21.73
CA SER A 315 -0.43 19.16 -20.63
C SER A 315 -1.11 20.44 -20.16
N ASP A 316 -1.62 21.25 -21.08
CA ASP A 316 -2.24 22.54 -20.80
C ASP A 316 -3.49 22.39 -19.92
N MET A 317 -4.28 21.32 -20.14
CA MET A 317 -5.44 21.03 -19.27
C MET A 317 -5.00 20.75 -17.83
N VAL A 318 -3.91 20.00 -17.66
CA VAL A 318 -3.35 19.72 -16.32
C VAL A 318 -2.75 20.99 -15.72
N ASP A 319 -1.96 21.75 -16.48
CA ASP A 319 -1.31 22.99 -16.02
C ASP A 319 -2.32 24.05 -15.57
N GLN A 320 -3.49 24.10 -16.21
CA GLN A 320 -4.54 25.04 -15.85
C GLN A 320 -5.10 24.80 -14.44
N TYR A 321 -5.13 23.56 -13.93
CA TYR A 321 -5.51 23.29 -12.54
C TYR A 321 -4.56 23.94 -11.51
N PHE A 322 -3.29 24.09 -11.87
CA PHE A 322 -2.26 24.63 -10.96
C PHE A 322 -2.01 26.13 -11.19
N SER A 323 -2.63 26.71 -12.21
CA SER A 323 -2.49 28.12 -12.59
C SER A 323 -3.25 29.03 -11.63
N PRO A 324 -2.71 30.21 -11.28
CA PRO A 324 -3.35 31.15 -10.36
C PRO A 324 -4.82 31.40 -10.70
N ILE A 325 -5.64 31.54 -9.66
CA ILE A 325 -7.06 31.88 -9.83
C ILE A 325 -7.15 33.32 -10.39
N SER A 326 -8.18 33.60 -11.19
CA SER A 326 -8.36 34.94 -11.80
C SER A 326 -8.31 36.05 -10.75
N GLU A 327 -7.95 37.28 -11.13
CA GLU A 327 -7.85 38.44 -10.22
C GLU A 327 -9.10 38.72 -9.35
N LEU A 328 -10.26 38.15 -9.71
CA LEU A 328 -11.52 38.32 -9.01
C LEU A 328 -11.72 37.36 -7.83
N GLU A 329 -11.00 36.24 -7.80
CA GLU A 329 -11.07 35.24 -6.71
C GLU A 329 -9.73 35.24 -5.96
N PRO A 330 -9.70 35.67 -4.70
CA PRO A 330 -8.47 35.69 -3.92
C PRO A 330 -7.97 34.26 -3.67
N GLU A 331 -6.65 34.11 -3.61
CA GLU A 331 -6.02 32.86 -3.18
C GLU A 331 -6.41 32.53 -1.72
N LEU A 332 -6.35 31.25 -1.34
CA LEU A 332 -6.62 30.86 0.04
C LEU A 332 -5.63 31.51 1.03
N GLU A 333 -6.15 32.37 1.91
CA GLU A 333 -5.38 32.97 3.00
C GLU A 333 -5.54 32.17 4.29
N LEU A 334 -4.50 31.41 4.65
CA LEU A 334 -4.47 30.68 5.91
C LEU A 334 -4.03 31.59 7.06
N PRO A 335 -4.66 31.52 8.25
CA PRO A 335 -4.31 32.34 9.42
C PRO A 335 -3.02 31.83 10.11
N THR A 336 -1.94 31.67 9.36
CA THR A 336 -0.67 31.11 9.83
C THR A 336 -0.03 31.95 10.94
N THR A 337 -0.29 33.26 10.96
CA THR A 337 0.21 34.19 11.99
C THR A 337 -0.50 34.06 13.34
N LEU A 338 -1.66 33.40 13.39
CA LEU A 338 -2.42 33.18 14.62
C LEU A 338 -2.15 31.80 15.25
N ARG A 339 -1.27 30.99 14.63
CA ARG A 339 -0.92 29.68 15.17
C ARG A 339 -0.07 29.86 16.42
N GLU A 340 -0.59 29.37 17.54
CA GLU A 340 0.23 29.16 18.73
C GLU A 340 1.26 28.07 18.39
N ALA A 341 2.52 28.29 18.77
CA ALA A 341 3.49 27.22 18.71
C ALA A 341 3.07 26.19 19.76
N PHE A 342 2.79 24.95 19.33
CA PHE A 342 2.75 23.82 20.25
C PHE A 342 4.18 23.67 20.81
N THR A 343 4.42 24.19 22.01
CA THR A 343 5.69 24.10 22.74
C THR A 343 5.83 22.79 23.47
#